data_AF-A0A2K2FI78-F1
#
_entry.id   AF-A0A2K2FI78-F1
#
_cell.length_a   1.000
_cell.length_b   1.000
_cell.length_c   1.000
_cell.angle_alpha   90.00
_cell.angle_beta   90.00
_cell.angle_gamma   90.00
#
_symmetry.space_group_name_H-M   'P 1'
#
loop_
_entity.id
_entity.type
_entity.pdbx_description
1 polymer ?
#
loop_
_entity_poly.entity_id
_entity_poly.type
_entity_poly.pdbx_seq_one_letter_code
_entity_poly.pdbx_strand_id
1 'polypeptide(L)'
;MKKVKVSLRPIVRKINLPTVIKTAIPPGDSIERLFIATQAGEIFYIGNGGIRTFLDIRPRIIKLGAFGGGYDERGLLGLAFHPEFYYNGLFYIHYSVAGTQGPGALSEPFKPNPCDPETLNLKWLNREVQYDHIDTVEEWVWQPNRQPQRRRTLLNLRRPFFNHNGVNSLNFSPETGRLVLTTGDGGSGYDPFNLSQDDMEIAGKIIEIDVSKNTFINNPPVVTRFDELPASILDTLTVIAKGVRNITGISYQRIYNRYIKYVGNVGQDLVESIFSFAYYKPIPATYLLQASLMRTAPDLEGFINLGWRGWEGDLPTSIIRECSENPALDEMTIAYYNEAIETSVRRIPPLTCYYHRDPRPDKFEGTALTGVQPYLGNEIPDLKESIVFTDFVRQGSQLPARGVLAYTNVRTDCKLSDFGIIETDYDFGNQSAFYVSLGANMNQTRLYLGVYGSANVTDYNQGTVFEIAP
;
A
#
# COMPACT_ATOMS: atom_id res chain seq x y z
N MET A 1 -4.25 24.73 -15.03
CA MET A 1 -2.98 24.07 -14.63
C MET A 1 -2.16 23.75 -15.88
N LYS A 2 -0.83 23.67 -15.80
CA LYS A 2 0.00 23.25 -16.94
C LYS A 2 -0.26 21.76 -17.20
N LYS A 3 -0.68 21.43 -18.43
CA LYS A 3 -0.84 20.03 -18.87
C LYS A 3 0.54 19.43 -19.06
N VAL A 4 0.88 18.43 -18.24
CA VAL A 4 2.12 17.67 -18.38
C VAL A 4 1.86 16.53 -19.35
N LYS A 5 2.76 16.32 -20.31
CA LYS A 5 2.69 15.21 -21.26
C LYS A 5 3.93 14.34 -21.10
N VAL A 6 3.74 13.03 -21.19
CA VAL A 6 4.82 12.04 -21.10
C VAL A 6 4.59 10.92 -22.12
N SER A 7 5.67 10.26 -22.52
CA SER A 7 5.59 9.03 -23.30
C SER A 7 5.65 7.79 -22.42
N LEU A 8 4.90 6.74 -22.78
CA LEU A 8 5.04 5.42 -22.15
C LEU A 8 5.86 4.49 -23.06
N ARG A 9 7.06 4.11 -22.61
CA ARG A 9 7.96 3.21 -23.36
C ARG A 9 7.88 1.79 -22.81
N PRO A 10 7.31 0.83 -23.55
CA PRO A 10 7.12 -0.53 -23.05
C PRO A 10 8.48 -1.23 -22.84
N ILE A 11 8.69 -1.80 -21.65
CA ILE A 11 9.91 -2.54 -21.28
C ILE A 11 9.67 -4.04 -21.38
N VAL A 12 8.54 -4.50 -20.84
CA VAL A 12 8.11 -5.91 -20.89
C VAL A 12 6.61 -5.98 -21.05
N ARG A 13 6.13 -6.99 -21.79
CA ARG A 13 4.71 -7.29 -22.03
C ARG A 13 4.43 -8.75 -21.70
N LYS A 14 3.14 -9.10 -21.60
CA LYS A 14 2.63 -10.46 -21.41
C LYS A 14 3.10 -11.11 -20.11
N ILE A 15 3.10 -10.34 -19.02
CA ILE A 15 3.33 -10.84 -17.66
C ILE A 15 2.03 -10.81 -16.86
N ASN A 16 1.96 -11.57 -15.77
CA ASN A 16 0.87 -11.45 -14.80
C ASN A 16 0.90 -10.06 -14.12
N LEU A 17 -0.16 -9.71 -13.38
CA LEU A 17 -0.38 -8.38 -12.81
C LEU A 17 0.86 -7.85 -12.08
N PRO A 18 1.56 -6.81 -12.61
CA PRO A 18 2.79 -6.30 -12.02
C PRO A 18 2.47 -5.41 -10.81
N THR A 19 2.55 -5.98 -9.63
CA THR A 19 2.08 -5.33 -8.39
C THR A 19 3.20 -4.56 -7.68
N VAL A 20 4.46 -4.98 -7.85
CA VAL A 20 5.62 -4.28 -7.28
C VAL A 20 6.71 -4.12 -8.33
N ILE A 21 7.20 -2.90 -8.48
CA ILE A 21 8.32 -2.56 -9.36
C ILE A 21 9.42 -1.90 -8.52
N LYS A 22 10.59 -2.53 -8.48
CA LYS A 22 11.75 -2.06 -7.72
C LYS A 22 13.01 -2.11 -8.57
N THR A 23 14.04 -1.43 -8.12
CA THR A 23 15.37 -1.50 -8.71
C THR A 23 16.39 -1.84 -7.64
N ALA A 24 17.46 -2.53 -8.04
CA ALA A 24 18.59 -2.81 -7.17
C ALA A 24 19.82 -3.17 -8.01
N ILE A 25 21.00 -3.13 -7.40
CA ILE A 25 22.24 -3.65 -7.99
C ILE A 25 22.47 -5.07 -7.43
N PRO A 26 22.33 -6.12 -8.26
CA PRO A 26 22.65 -7.51 -7.88
C PRO A 26 24.06 -7.71 -7.34
N PRO A 27 24.28 -8.69 -6.44
CA PRO A 27 25.62 -9.16 -6.13
C PRO A 27 26.41 -9.53 -7.40
N GLY A 28 27.61 -8.98 -7.54
CA GLY A 28 28.49 -9.23 -8.68
C GLY A 28 28.10 -8.52 -9.98
N ASP A 29 27.09 -7.66 -9.98
CA ASP A 29 26.75 -6.77 -11.11
C ASP A 29 27.15 -5.33 -10.77
N SER A 30 27.43 -4.51 -11.78
CA SER A 30 27.76 -3.09 -11.62
C SER A 30 26.64 -2.16 -12.11
N ILE A 31 25.53 -2.74 -12.58
CA ILE A 31 24.43 -2.04 -13.22
C ILE A 31 23.15 -2.26 -12.40
N GLU A 32 22.42 -1.17 -12.16
CA GLU A 32 21.08 -1.19 -11.61
C GLU A 32 20.13 -1.98 -12.52
N ARG A 33 19.39 -2.94 -11.95
CA ARG A 33 18.43 -3.79 -12.68
C ARG A 33 17.02 -3.50 -12.19
N LEU A 34 16.06 -3.60 -13.12
CA LEU A 34 14.63 -3.51 -12.84
C LEU A 34 14.10 -4.88 -12.42
N PHE A 35 13.39 -4.94 -11.30
CA PHE A 35 12.72 -6.12 -10.76
C PHE A 35 11.21 -5.89 -10.76
N ILE A 36 10.46 -6.90 -11.22
CA ILE A 36 9.01 -6.84 -11.37
C ILE A 36 8.42 -8.05 -10.67
N ALA A 37 7.70 -7.81 -9.58
CA ALA A 37 6.96 -8.82 -8.86
C ALA A 37 5.51 -8.84 -9.35
N THR A 38 5.02 -10.00 -9.77
CA THR A 38 3.63 -10.21 -10.16
C THR A 38 2.83 -10.70 -8.95
N GLN A 39 1.56 -10.29 -8.88
CA GLN A 39 0.66 -10.72 -7.79
C GLN A 39 0.53 -12.25 -7.70
N ALA A 40 0.67 -12.95 -8.83
CA ALA A 40 0.63 -14.41 -8.89
C ALA A 40 1.82 -15.10 -8.20
N GLY A 41 2.95 -14.40 -7.98
CA GLY A 41 4.12 -14.95 -7.28
C GLY A 41 5.37 -15.13 -8.13
N GLU A 42 5.42 -14.55 -9.34
CA GLU A 42 6.65 -14.51 -10.15
C GLU A 42 7.37 -13.21 -9.89
N ILE A 43 8.69 -13.28 -9.71
CA ILE A 43 9.56 -12.12 -9.69
C ILE A 43 10.48 -12.23 -10.88
N PHE A 44 10.46 -11.23 -11.74
CA PHE A 44 11.35 -11.11 -12.88
C PHE A 44 12.42 -10.06 -12.61
N TYR A 45 13.55 -10.18 -13.28
CA TYR A 45 14.49 -9.07 -13.41
C TYR A 45 14.88 -8.87 -14.88
N ILE A 46 15.14 -7.62 -15.25
CA ILE A 46 15.53 -7.23 -16.60
C ILE A 46 17.01 -6.92 -16.61
N GLY A 47 17.77 -7.67 -17.42
CA GLY A 47 19.21 -7.53 -17.55
C GLY A 47 19.76 -8.22 -18.78
N ASN A 48 20.92 -7.77 -19.26
CA ASN A 48 21.64 -8.35 -20.41
C ASN A 48 20.77 -8.50 -21.68
N GLY A 49 19.90 -7.52 -21.95
CA GLY A 49 19.05 -7.49 -23.15
C GLY A 49 17.78 -8.35 -23.08
N GLY A 50 17.42 -8.90 -21.92
CA GLY A 50 16.20 -9.71 -21.78
C GLY A 50 15.61 -9.76 -20.37
N ILE A 51 14.46 -10.43 -20.27
CA ILE A 51 13.78 -10.74 -19.01
C ILE A 51 14.17 -12.13 -18.52
N ARG A 52 14.39 -12.27 -17.22
CA ARG A 52 14.70 -13.55 -16.57
C ARG A 52 13.89 -13.71 -15.29
N THR A 53 13.48 -14.94 -14.97
CA THR A 53 12.87 -15.25 -13.68
C THR A 53 13.94 -15.14 -12.59
N PHE A 54 13.68 -14.25 -11.63
CA PHE A 54 14.47 -14.10 -10.41
C PHE A 54 14.02 -15.11 -9.35
N LEU A 55 12.71 -15.22 -9.14
CA LEU A 55 12.09 -16.11 -8.16
C LEU A 55 10.69 -16.51 -8.65
N ASP A 56 10.30 -17.77 -8.44
CA ASP A 56 8.93 -18.24 -8.68
C ASP A 56 8.41 -18.93 -7.41
N ILE A 57 7.46 -18.27 -6.74
CA ILE A 57 6.80 -18.75 -5.54
C ILE A 57 5.30 -18.98 -5.78
N ARG A 58 4.83 -19.10 -7.03
CA ARG A 58 3.41 -19.36 -7.33
C ARG A 58 2.81 -20.51 -6.50
N PRO A 59 3.51 -21.64 -6.23
CA PRO A 59 2.97 -22.70 -5.37
C PRO A 59 2.75 -22.31 -3.90
N ARG A 60 3.37 -21.21 -3.43
CA ARG A 60 3.24 -20.66 -2.07
C ARG A 60 2.21 -19.54 -1.99
N ILE A 61 1.77 -19.02 -3.14
CA ILE A 61 0.75 -17.98 -3.21
C ILE A 61 -0.63 -18.62 -3.10
N ILE A 62 -1.47 -18.04 -2.25
CA ILE A 62 -2.90 -18.30 -2.20
C ILE A 62 -3.55 -18.34 -3.59
N LYS A 63 -4.54 -19.21 -3.77
CA LYS A 63 -5.31 -19.22 -5.02
C LYS A 63 -6.05 -17.90 -5.19
N LEU A 64 -5.68 -17.16 -6.23
CA LEU A 64 -6.26 -15.88 -6.57
C LEU A 64 -7.63 -16.00 -7.25
N GLY A 65 -8.42 -14.93 -7.17
CA GLY A 65 -9.75 -14.83 -7.78
C GLY A 65 -10.82 -15.48 -6.93
N ALA A 66 -10.74 -15.33 -5.60
CA ALA A 66 -11.82 -15.80 -4.74
C ALA A 66 -13.17 -15.15 -5.09
N PHE A 67 -14.25 -15.82 -4.64
CA PHE A 67 -15.63 -15.37 -4.80
C PHE A 67 -16.10 -15.19 -6.26
N GLY A 68 -15.34 -15.69 -7.25
CA GLY A 68 -15.74 -15.73 -8.66
C GLY A 68 -15.73 -14.37 -9.39
N GLY A 69 -15.36 -13.29 -8.70
CA GLY A 69 -15.41 -11.91 -9.22
C GLY A 69 -14.12 -11.42 -9.89
N GLY A 70 -13.06 -12.23 -9.93
CA GLY A 70 -11.80 -11.90 -10.60
C GLY A 70 -10.92 -10.86 -9.88
N TYR A 71 -11.46 -9.94 -9.10
CA TYR A 71 -10.71 -9.05 -8.20
C TYR A 71 -10.25 -9.80 -6.94
N ASP A 72 -9.01 -9.56 -6.52
CA ASP A 72 -8.41 -10.14 -5.30
C ASP A 72 -7.22 -9.25 -4.91
N GLU A 73 -7.08 -8.87 -3.64
CA GLU A 73 -5.90 -8.12 -3.15
C GLU A 73 -4.90 -9.00 -2.39
N ARG A 74 -5.11 -10.32 -2.40
CA ARG A 74 -4.15 -11.27 -1.86
C ARG A 74 -3.13 -11.59 -2.95
N GLY A 75 -2.04 -12.25 -2.57
CA GLY A 75 -1.00 -12.65 -3.51
C GLY A 75 0.38 -12.27 -3.03
N LEU A 76 1.31 -12.02 -3.95
CA LEU A 76 2.57 -11.36 -3.64
C LEU A 76 2.34 -9.85 -3.55
N LEU A 77 2.62 -9.23 -2.41
CA LEU A 77 2.20 -7.87 -2.06
C LEU A 77 3.38 -6.91 -1.87
N GLY A 78 4.57 -7.43 -1.55
CA GLY A 78 5.73 -6.62 -1.22
C GLY A 78 7.04 -7.26 -1.66
N LEU A 79 7.97 -6.43 -2.09
CA LEU A 79 9.36 -6.78 -2.39
C LEU A 79 10.24 -5.62 -1.95
N ALA A 80 11.29 -5.91 -1.16
CA ALA A 80 12.31 -4.93 -0.81
C ALA A 80 13.70 -5.57 -0.83
N PHE A 81 14.68 -4.84 -1.35
CA PHE A 81 16.08 -5.24 -1.31
C PHE A 81 16.76 -4.61 -0.10
N HIS A 82 17.60 -5.35 0.60
CA HIS A 82 18.40 -4.79 1.69
C HIS A 82 19.27 -3.63 1.17
N PRO A 83 19.55 -2.58 1.98
CA PRO A 83 20.39 -1.46 1.54
C PRO A 83 21.78 -1.90 1.05
N GLU A 84 22.28 -2.99 1.63
CA GLU A 84 23.54 -3.66 1.24
C GLU A 84 23.32 -4.88 0.34
N PHE A 85 22.22 -4.95 -0.43
CA PHE A 85 21.89 -6.11 -1.28
C PHE A 85 23.03 -6.51 -2.22
N TYR A 86 23.79 -5.54 -2.74
CA TYR A 86 24.98 -5.79 -3.54
C TYR A 86 26.01 -6.67 -2.82
N TYR A 87 26.18 -6.49 -1.50
CA TYR A 87 27.17 -7.21 -0.70
C TYR A 87 26.61 -8.48 -0.06
N ASN A 88 25.38 -8.44 0.45
CA ASN A 88 24.82 -9.52 1.26
C ASN A 88 23.76 -10.38 0.56
N GLY A 89 23.25 -9.93 -0.60
CA GLY A 89 22.24 -10.64 -1.37
C GLY A 89 20.88 -10.76 -0.68
N LEU A 90 20.63 -10.03 0.41
CA LEU A 90 19.39 -10.11 1.19
C LEU A 90 18.25 -9.32 0.55
N PHE A 91 17.09 -9.95 0.45
CA PHE A 91 15.85 -9.32 0.03
C PHE A 91 14.66 -9.92 0.80
N TYR A 92 13.53 -9.24 0.74
CA TYR A 92 12.37 -9.53 1.56
C TYR A 92 11.11 -9.53 0.72
N ILE A 93 10.20 -10.45 1.01
CA ILE A 93 8.92 -10.56 0.34
C ILE A 93 7.78 -10.59 1.36
N HIS A 94 6.64 -10.04 0.98
CA HIS A 94 5.40 -10.10 1.75
C HIS A 94 4.31 -10.71 0.86
N TYR A 95 3.68 -11.79 1.29
CA TYR A 95 2.67 -12.48 0.49
C TYR A 95 1.63 -13.25 1.31
N SER A 96 0.48 -13.49 0.69
CA SER A 96 -0.63 -14.29 1.23
C SER A 96 -0.43 -15.79 0.95
N VAL A 97 -0.47 -16.60 2.01
CA VAL A 97 0.03 -17.98 2.01
C VAL A 97 -0.98 -18.97 1.42
N ALA A 98 -0.50 -19.88 0.57
CA ALA A 98 -1.29 -20.98 0.04
C ALA A 98 -1.79 -21.92 1.14
N GLY A 99 -3.06 -22.34 1.05
CA GLY A 99 -3.65 -23.33 1.97
C GLY A 99 -4.12 -22.76 3.31
N THR A 100 -4.01 -21.46 3.55
CA THR A 100 -4.47 -20.81 4.79
C THR A 100 -5.84 -20.14 4.63
N GLN A 101 -6.59 -20.50 3.59
CA GLN A 101 -7.87 -19.88 3.24
C GLN A 101 -8.91 -20.26 4.31
N GLY A 102 -9.53 -19.27 4.93
CA GLY A 102 -10.58 -19.42 5.92
C GLY A 102 -11.90 -18.79 5.48
N PRO A 103 -12.91 -18.78 6.36
CA PRO A 103 -14.26 -18.31 6.05
C PRO A 103 -14.40 -16.77 6.01
N GLY A 104 -13.37 -16.01 6.41
CA GLY A 104 -13.47 -14.57 6.65
C GLY A 104 -13.99 -14.26 8.06
N ALA A 105 -13.87 -13.00 8.48
CA ALA A 105 -14.29 -12.56 9.82
C ALA A 105 -15.79 -12.25 9.92
N LEU A 106 -16.44 -11.90 8.80
CA LEU A 106 -17.88 -11.70 8.67
C LEU A 106 -18.36 -12.41 7.41
N SER A 107 -19.57 -12.97 7.44
CA SER A 107 -20.17 -13.66 6.30
C SER A 107 -20.79 -12.70 5.28
N GLU A 108 -21.10 -11.47 5.68
CA GLU A 108 -21.80 -10.47 4.86
C GLU A 108 -21.03 -9.15 4.84
N PRO A 109 -21.18 -8.32 3.77
CA PRO A 109 -20.65 -6.98 3.74
C PRO A 109 -21.12 -6.14 4.92
N PHE A 110 -20.20 -5.47 5.59
CA PHE A 110 -20.51 -4.62 6.73
C PHE A 110 -20.85 -3.19 6.30
N LYS A 111 -21.95 -2.66 6.83
CA LYS A 111 -22.31 -1.24 6.77
C LYS A 111 -22.70 -0.78 8.19
N PRO A 112 -22.03 0.22 8.77
CA PRO A 112 -22.38 0.71 10.09
C PRO A 112 -23.77 1.35 10.10
N ASN A 113 -24.43 1.33 11.25
CA ASN A 113 -25.68 2.04 11.48
C ASN A 113 -25.45 3.12 12.56
N PRO A 114 -25.44 4.42 12.21
CA PRO A 114 -25.23 5.50 13.16
C PRO A 114 -26.28 5.56 14.29
N CYS A 115 -27.43 4.91 14.09
CA CYS A 115 -28.50 4.82 15.08
C CYS A 115 -28.41 3.57 15.97
N ASP A 116 -27.43 2.68 15.73
CA ASP A 116 -27.21 1.46 16.50
C ASP A 116 -25.74 1.36 16.97
N PRO A 117 -25.46 1.69 18.25
CA PRO A 117 -24.11 1.69 18.80
C PRO A 117 -23.38 0.33 18.75
N GLU A 118 -24.10 -0.79 18.65
CA GLU A 118 -23.47 -2.12 18.58
C GLU A 118 -22.74 -2.30 17.24
N THR A 119 -23.31 -1.76 16.16
CA THR A 119 -22.67 -1.79 14.83
C THR A 119 -21.42 -0.92 14.77
N LEU A 120 -21.34 0.13 15.60
CA LEU A 120 -20.22 1.06 15.60
C LEU A 120 -19.01 0.56 16.39
N ASN A 121 -19.13 -0.55 17.13
CA ASN A 121 -18.09 -1.01 18.06
C ASN A 121 -17.86 -2.53 18.01
N LEU A 122 -18.02 -3.15 16.82
CA LEU A 122 -17.79 -4.57 16.66
C LEU A 122 -16.36 -4.96 17.07
N LYS A 123 -16.21 -6.19 17.58
CA LYS A 123 -14.92 -6.75 17.98
C LYS A 123 -14.68 -8.09 17.29
N TRP A 124 -13.46 -8.27 16.80
CA TRP A 124 -13.03 -9.52 16.19
C TRP A 124 -12.60 -10.54 17.26
N LEU A 125 -13.58 -11.18 17.89
CA LEU A 125 -13.32 -12.10 19.02
C LEU A 125 -12.87 -13.49 18.56
N ASN A 126 -13.50 -14.05 17.52
CA ASN A 126 -13.25 -15.43 17.05
C ASN A 126 -12.09 -15.53 16.02
N ARG A 127 -11.07 -14.70 16.16
CA ARG A 127 -9.99 -14.51 15.18
C ARG A 127 -9.13 -15.74 14.87
N GLU A 128 -9.11 -16.74 15.75
CA GLU A 128 -8.41 -18.00 15.52
C GLU A 128 -9.09 -18.90 14.48
N VAL A 129 -10.39 -18.71 14.24
CA VAL A 129 -11.21 -19.55 13.34
C VAL A 129 -12.00 -18.76 12.29
N GLN A 130 -12.26 -17.48 12.53
CA GLN A 130 -12.95 -16.56 11.62
C GLN A 130 -11.96 -15.55 11.05
N TYR A 131 -11.14 -16.00 10.11
CA TYR A 131 -10.17 -15.16 9.37
C TYR A 131 -10.19 -15.58 7.89
N ASP A 132 -9.72 -14.73 6.98
CA ASP A 132 -9.68 -15.03 5.54
C ASP A 132 -8.40 -15.75 5.15
N HIS A 133 -7.23 -15.23 5.54
CA HIS A 133 -5.94 -15.83 5.21
C HIS A 133 -4.84 -15.42 6.18
N ILE A 134 -3.65 -15.98 5.95
CA ILE A 134 -2.41 -15.59 6.62
C ILE A 134 -1.51 -14.92 5.59
N ASP A 135 -1.07 -13.71 5.91
CA ASP A 135 0.05 -13.04 5.23
C ASP A 135 1.36 -13.38 5.94
N THR A 136 2.45 -13.44 5.20
CA THR A 136 3.78 -13.69 5.74
C THR A 136 4.83 -12.73 5.18
N VAL A 137 5.74 -12.28 6.04
CA VAL A 137 6.92 -11.52 5.66
C VAL A 137 8.15 -12.41 5.81
N GLU A 138 8.88 -12.64 4.74
CA GLU A 138 10.03 -13.55 4.72
C GLU A 138 11.32 -12.83 4.31
N GLU A 139 12.43 -13.23 4.94
CA GLU A 139 13.80 -12.87 4.53
C GLU A 139 14.37 -13.97 3.63
N TRP A 140 14.94 -13.54 2.51
CA TRP A 140 15.55 -14.40 1.50
C TRP A 140 16.97 -13.93 1.20
N VAL A 141 17.77 -14.84 0.65
CA VAL A 141 19.12 -14.54 0.16
C VAL A 141 19.29 -15.01 -1.26
N TRP A 142 19.99 -14.22 -2.05
CA TRP A 142 20.40 -14.55 -3.39
C TRP A 142 21.91 -14.41 -3.54
N GLN A 143 22.52 -15.42 -4.16
CA GLN A 143 23.93 -15.42 -4.53
C GLN A 143 24.03 -15.59 -6.05
N PRO A 144 25.08 -15.04 -6.69
CA PRO A 144 25.29 -15.22 -8.12
C PRO A 144 25.27 -16.70 -8.51
N ASN A 145 24.57 -17.02 -9.62
CA ASN A 145 24.42 -18.38 -10.16
C ASN A 145 23.70 -19.38 -9.25
N ARG A 146 23.02 -18.92 -8.19
CA ARG A 146 22.16 -19.77 -7.35
C ARG A 146 20.72 -19.29 -7.39
N GLN A 147 19.79 -20.23 -7.21
CA GLN A 147 18.39 -19.88 -6.97
C GLN A 147 18.26 -19.17 -5.61
N PRO A 148 17.41 -18.15 -5.48
CA PRO A 148 17.16 -17.53 -4.18
C PRO A 148 16.65 -18.55 -3.15
N GLN A 149 17.05 -18.39 -1.89
CA GLN A 149 16.69 -19.29 -0.80
C GLN A 149 16.08 -18.51 0.36
N ARG A 150 15.01 -19.04 0.93
CA ARG A 150 14.40 -18.50 2.15
C ARG A 150 15.34 -18.72 3.33
N ARG A 151 15.59 -17.66 4.11
CA ARG A 151 16.37 -17.72 5.35
C ARG A 151 15.50 -17.91 6.58
N ARG A 152 14.47 -17.06 6.74
CA ARG A 152 13.56 -17.07 7.90
C ARG A 152 12.26 -16.33 7.58
N THR A 153 11.24 -16.59 8.37
CA THR A 153 10.02 -15.79 8.43
C THR A 153 10.15 -14.74 9.53
N LEU A 154 9.79 -13.50 9.23
CA LEU A 154 9.83 -12.37 10.17
C LEU A 154 8.50 -12.19 10.90
N LEU A 155 7.37 -12.32 10.19
CA LEU A 155 6.02 -12.16 10.73
C LEU A 155 5.04 -13.07 9.98
N ASN A 156 4.02 -13.56 10.69
CA ASN A 156 2.84 -14.21 10.12
C ASN A 156 1.59 -13.52 10.67
N LEU A 157 0.75 -12.97 9.80
CA LEU A 157 -0.36 -12.11 10.16
C LEU A 157 -1.69 -12.73 9.70
N ARG A 158 -2.61 -12.98 10.62
CA ARG A 158 -4.00 -13.32 10.26
C ARG A 158 -4.71 -12.08 9.75
N ARG A 159 -5.40 -12.22 8.62
CA ARG A 159 -6.16 -11.16 7.96
C ARG A 159 -7.66 -11.47 8.08
N PRO A 160 -8.49 -10.53 8.57
CA PRO A 160 -9.92 -10.80 8.77
C PRO A 160 -10.68 -10.91 7.44
N PHE A 161 -10.26 -10.19 6.42
CA PHE A 161 -10.88 -10.21 5.08
C PHE A 161 -9.82 -10.37 3.98
N PHE A 162 -10.27 -10.61 2.75
CA PHE A 162 -9.39 -10.84 1.61
C PHE A 162 -8.73 -9.56 1.08
N ASN A 163 -9.16 -8.38 1.52
CA ASN A 163 -8.69 -7.10 1.03
C ASN A 163 -8.01 -6.22 2.10
N HIS A 164 -7.53 -5.07 1.65
CA HIS A 164 -6.72 -4.07 2.34
C HIS A 164 -5.41 -4.60 2.92
N ASN A 165 -4.76 -5.55 2.24
CA ASN A 165 -3.48 -6.14 2.67
C ASN A 165 -2.27 -5.21 2.41
N GLY A 166 -2.49 -4.13 1.66
CA GLY A 166 -1.46 -3.21 1.20
C GLY A 166 -0.74 -3.74 -0.04
N VAL A 167 -0.35 -2.83 -0.93
CA VAL A 167 0.43 -3.12 -2.14
C VAL A 167 1.78 -2.40 -2.06
N ASN A 168 2.82 -2.95 -2.69
CA ASN A 168 4.19 -2.44 -2.57
C ASN A 168 4.58 -2.24 -1.09
N SER A 169 4.18 -3.23 -0.28
CA SER A 169 4.07 -3.13 1.17
C SER A 169 5.40 -3.18 1.93
N LEU A 170 6.51 -3.40 1.20
CA LEU A 170 7.85 -3.43 1.77
C LEU A 170 8.74 -2.35 1.15
N ASN A 171 9.48 -1.66 2.02
CA ASN A 171 10.56 -0.76 1.64
C ASN A 171 11.63 -0.74 2.72
N PHE A 172 12.83 -0.24 2.43
CA PHE A 172 13.81 0.07 3.48
C PHE A 172 13.76 1.56 3.77
N SER A 173 13.73 1.90 5.05
CA SER A 173 13.86 3.30 5.48
C SER A 173 15.29 3.75 5.23
N PRO A 174 15.54 4.75 4.37
CA PRO A 174 16.88 5.30 4.17
C PRO A 174 17.35 6.13 5.37
N GLU A 175 16.47 6.41 6.33
CA GLU A 175 16.79 7.10 7.59
C GLU A 175 17.32 6.15 8.66
N THR A 176 16.66 5.01 8.83
CA THR A 176 16.93 4.09 9.95
C THR A 176 17.63 2.81 9.51
N GLY A 177 17.66 2.51 8.21
CA GLY A 177 18.16 1.25 7.67
C GLY A 177 17.27 0.04 7.97
N ARG A 178 16.08 0.24 8.54
CA ARG A 178 15.14 -0.83 8.90
C ARG A 178 14.20 -1.18 7.77
N LEU A 179 13.73 -2.43 7.75
CA LEU A 179 12.68 -2.87 6.85
C LEU A 179 11.36 -2.25 7.31
N VAL A 180 10.59 -1.68 6.39
CA VAL A 180 9.28 -1.09 6.66
C VAL A 180 8.21 -1.99 6.06
N LEU A 181 7.25 -2.37 6.88
CA LEU A 181 6.01 -3.03 6.50
C LEU A 181 4.86 -2.03 6.61
N THR A 182 4.16 -1.79 5.50
CA THR A 182 2.90 -1.04 5.49
C THR A 182 1.73 -2.02 5.41
N THR A 183 0.78 -1.92 6.33
CA THR A 183 -0.42 -2.77 6.35
C THR A 183 -1.68 -1.92 6.31
N GLY A 184 -2.71 -2.39 5.60
CA GLY A 184 -4.05 -1.83 5.72
C GLY A 184 -4.82 -2.42 6.90
N ASP A 185 -6.02 -1.89 7.13
CA ASP A 185 -6.89 -2.16 8.29
C ASP A 185 -7.36 -3.61 8.43
N GLY A 186 -7.19 -4.45 7.41
CA GLY A 186 -7.67 -5.84 7.45
C GLY A 186 -8.77 -6.15 6.44
N GLY A 187 -9.34 -5.11 5.82
CA GLY A 187 -10.36 -5.21 4.78
C GLY A 187 -11.76 -4.87 5.27
N SER A 188 -12.75 -5.15 4.42
CA SER A 188 -14.13 -4.66 4.55
C SER A 188 -14.24 -3.13 4.48
N GLY A 189 -15.45 -2.62 4.22
CA GLY A 189 -15.74 -1.21 4.38
C GLY A 189 -15.75 -0.80 5.85
N TYR A 190 -15.41 0.45 6.12
CA TYR A 190 -15.61 1.14 7.41
C TYR A 190 -14.81 0.61 8.62
N ASP A 191 -13.77 -0.22 8.43
CA ASP A 191 -12.97 -0.84 9.52
C ASP A 191 -13.85 -1.34 10.69
N PRO A 192 -14.63 -2.43 10.47
CA PRO A 192 -15.67 -2.86 11.41
C PRO A 192 -15.15 -3.08 12.83
N PHE A 193 -13.91 -3.55 12.95
CA PHE A 193 -13.31 -3.95 14.22
C PHE A 193 -12.41 -2.89 14.85
N ASN A 194 -12.31 -1.70 14.25
CA ASN A 194 -11.42 -0.62 14.69
C ASN A 194 -9.94 -0.97 14.67
N LEU A 195 -9.50 -1.86 13.78
CA LEU A 195 -8.13 -2.37 13.79
C LEU A 195 -7.13 -1.26 13.48
N SER A 196 -7.52 -0.29 12.65
CA SER A 196 -6.65 0.79 12.22
C SER A 196 -6.27 1.75 13.34
N GLN A 197 -7.23 2.07 14.23
CA GLN A 197 -6.99 2.98 15.36
C GLN A 197 -6.59 2.26 16.67
N ASP A 198 -6.89 0.98 16.84
CA ASP A 198 -6.46 0.21 18.02
C ASP A 198 -4.93 0.07 18.03
N ASP A 199 -4.28 0.54 19.10
CA ASP A 199 -2.83 0.55 19.23
C ASP A 199 -2.21 -0.84 19.38
N MET A 200 -2.99 -1.83 19.83
CA MET A 200 -2.51 -3.21 20.01
C MET A 200 -2.63 -4.06 18.74
N GLU A 201 -3.44 -3.63 17.77
CA GLU A 201 -3.63 -4.33 16.50
C GLU A 201 -2.49 -4.01 15.51
N ILE A 202 -1.99 -5.05 14.84
CA ILE A 202 -0.91 -4.90 13.84
C ILE A 202 -1.44 -4.30 12.54
N ALA A 203 -2.72 -4.55 12.22
CA ALA A 203 -3.35 -4.03 11.01
C ALA A 203 -3.55 -2.51 11.07
N GLY A 204 -3.57 -1.87 9.90
CA GLY A 204 -3.71 -0.43 9.74
C GLY A 204 -2.52 0.38 10.27
N LYS A 205 -1.32 -0.23 10.28
CA LYS A 205 -0.08 0.36 10.79
C LYS A 205 1.01 0.43 9.72
N ILE A 206 1.93 1.38 9.90
CA ILE A 206 3.26 1.37 9.27
C ILE A 206 4.28 1.01 10.34
N ILE A 207 5.05 -0.05 10.12
CA ILE A 207 5.91 -0.68 11.11
C ILE A 207 7.33 -0.81 10.56
N GLU A 208 8.31 -0.33 11.31
CA GLU A 208 9.72 -0.66 11.10
C GLU A 208 10.08 -1.96 11.83
N ILE A 209 10.84 -2.82 11.14
CA ILE A 209 11.35 -4.10 11.60
C ILE A 209 12.88 -4.05 11.57
N ASP A 210 13.49 -4.18 12.74
CA ASP A 210 14.95 -4.29 12.87
C ASP A 210 15.44 -5.71 12.52
N VAL A 211 15.69 -5.92 11.24
CA VAL A 211 16.15 -7.21 10.69
C VAL A 211 17.58 -7.57 11.10
N SER A 212 18.35 -6.63 11.66
CA SER A 212 19.72 -6.92 12.15
C SER A 212 19.71 -7.68 13.47
N LYS A 213 18.62 -7.60 14.24
CA LYS A 213 18.48 -8.32 15.51
C LYS A 213 18.25 -9.81 15.28
N ASN A 214 18.99 -10.63 16.02
CA ASN A 214 18.76 -12.06 16.07
C ASN A 214 17.69 -12.38 17.12
N THR A 215 16.54 -12.86 16.67
CA THR A 215 15.41 -13.23 17.53
C THR A 215 15.52 -14.66 18.07
N PHE A 216 16.44 -15.46 17.52
CA PHE A 216 16.53 -16.92 17.67
C PHE A 216 15.26 -17.69 17.26
N ILE A 217 14.34 -17.03 16.56
CA ILE A 217 13.06 -17.59 16.09
C ILE A 217 13.01 -17.42 14.57
N ASN A 218 13.09 -18.54 13.85
CA ASN A 218 13.04 -18.54 12.38
C ASN A 218 11.63 -18.63 11.80
N ASN A 219 10.66 -19.08 12.60
CA ASN A 219 9.25 -19.20 12.21
C ASN A 219 8.39 -18.72 13.39
N PRO A 220 7.97 -17.44 13.41
CA PRO A 220 7.12 -16.90 14.47
C PRO A 220 5.72 -17.50 14.46
N PRO A 221 4.98 -17.41 15.59
CA PRO A 221 3.57 -17.74 15.61
C PRO A 221 2.79 -16.83 14.65
N VAL A 222 1.61 -17.31 14.27
CA VAL A 222 0.63 -16.52 13.53
C VAL A 222 -0.10 -15.62 14.52
N VAL A 223 -0.14 -14.32 14.25
CA VAL A 223 -0.69 -13.32 15.17
C VAL A 223 -1.60 -12.32 14.46
N THR A 224 -2.36 -11.57 15.25
CA THR A 224 -3.13 -10.38 14.87
C THR A 224 -2.69 -9.15 15.66
N ARG A 225 -2.19 -9.36 16.88
CA ARG A 225 -1.86 -8.31 17.85
C ARG A 225 -0.42 -8.40 18.34
N PHE A 226 0.08 -7.28 18.86
CA PHE A 226 1.44 -7.20 19.39
C PHE A 226 1.67 -8.04 20.65
N ASP A 227 0.65 -8.24 21.49
CA ASP A 227 0.73 -9.03 22.73
C ASP A 227 0.80 -10.55 22.48
N GLU A 228 0.53 -11.00 21.26
CA GLU A 228 0.63 -12.40 20.84
C GLU A 228 2.05 -12.77 20.36
N LEU A 229 2.93 -11.78 20.19
CA LEU A 229 4.30 -11.99 19.71
C LEU A 229 5.26 -12.36 20.85
N PRO A 230 6.23 -13.26 20.60
CA PRO A 230 7.35 -13.45 21.51
C PRO A 230 8.13 -12.15 21.74
N ALA A 231 8.59 -11.92 22.98
CA ALA A 231 9.29 -10.69 23.35
C ALA A 231 10.49 -10.36 22.44
N SER A 232 11.28 -11.36 22.03
CA SER A 232 12.43 -11.15 21.15
C SER A 232 12.05 -10.63 19.75
N ILE A 233 10.85 -10.92 19.27
CA ILE A 233 10.32 -10.41 18.00
C ILE A 233 9.70 -9.04 18.23
N LEU A 234 8.92 -8.87 19.30
CA LEU A 234 8.33 -7.59 19.66
C LEU A 234 9.38 -6.48 19.79
N ASP A 235 10.54 -6.79 20.35
CA ASP A 235 11.72 -5.91 20.47
C ASP A 235 12.30 -5.43 19.13
N THR A 236 11.93 -6.07 18.02
CA THR A 236 12.34 -5.66 16.66
C THR A 236 11.38 -4.65 16.03
N LEU A 237 10.16 -4.53 16.57
CA LEU A 237 9.07 -3.80 15.94
C LEU A 237 8.93 -2.38 16.52
N THR A 238 8.81 -1.41 15.63
CA THR A 238 8.54 -0.02 15.98
C THR A 238 7.46 0.54 15.07
N VAL A 239 6.35 0.99 15.64
CA VAL A 239 5.23 1.57 14.87
C VAL A 239 5.55 3.04 14.59
N ILE A 240 5.46 3.46 13.33
CA ILE A 240 5.74 4.85 12.93
C ILE A 240 4.47 5.63 12.55
N ALA A 241 3.41 4.92 12.17
CA ALA A 241 2.09 5.51 11.91
C ALA A 241 0.96 4.51 12.15
N LYS A 242 -0.23 5.02 12.46
CA LYS A 242 -1.51 4.28 12.48
C LYS A 242 -2.60 4.97 11.66
N GLY A 243 -3.81 4.38 11.63
CA GLY A 243 -4.94 4.98 10.93
C GLY A 243 -4.88 4.78 9.42
N VAL A 244 -4.29 3.68 8.95
CA VAL A 244 -4.22 3.29 7.54
C VAL A 244 -5.46 2.45 7.15
N ARG A 245 -6.06 2.72 5.97
CA ARG A 245 -7.11 1.89 5.36
C ARG A 245 -6.51 0.84 4.44
N ASN A 246 -6.08 1.27 3.27
CA ASN A 246 -5.49 0.46 2.22
C ASN A 246 -4.39 1.27 1.55
N ILE A 247 -3.15 0.81 1.69
CA ILE A 247 -1.94 1.61 1.47
C ILE A 247 -1.15 1.11 0.25
N THR A 248 -0.64 2.05 -0.54
CA THR A 248 0.14 1.78 -1.77
C THR A 248 1.65 1.70 -1.55
N GLY A 249 2.02 1.40 -0.30
CA GLY A 249 3.39 1.41 0.18
C GLY A 249 3.84 2.78 0.68
N ILE A 250 5.15 2.89 0.89
CA ILE A 250 5.81 4.10 1.37
C ILE A 250 6.98 4.45 0.44
N SER A 251 7.10 5.72 0.08
CA SER A 251 8.23 6.26 -0.68
C SER A 251 8.89 7.42 0.07
N TYR A 252 10.16 7.66 -0.24
CA TYR A 252 11.00 8.62 0.48
C TYR A 252 11.58 9.62 -0.49
N GLN A 253 11.57 10.91 -0.17
CA GLN A 253 12.31 11.93 -0.91
C GLN A 253 13.34 12.55 0.01
N ARG A 254 14.60 12.53 -0.41
CA ARG A 254 15.67 13.23 0.31
C ARG A 254 15.57 14.73 0.03
N ILE A 255 15.43 15.52 1.09
CA ILE A 255 15.51 16.99 1.04
C ILE A 255 16.58 17.43 2.04
N TYR A 256 17.69 17.96 1.51
CA TYR A 256 18.90 18.24 2.29
C TYR A 256 19.37 17.02 3.12
N ASN A 257 19.26 17.12 4.44
CA ASN A 257 19.68 16.10 5.41
C ASN A 257 18.50 15.33 6.02
N ARG A 258 17.32 15.34 5.39
CA ARG A 258 16.10 14.69 5.91
C ARG A 258 15.37 13.93 4.80
N TYR A 259 14.49 13.01 5.18
CA TYR A 259 13.59 12.35 4.24
C TYR A 259 12.14 12.68 4.54
N ILE A 260 11.42 13.16 3.54
CA ILE A 260 9.96 13.23 3.57
C ILE A 260 9.44 11.85 3.14
N LYS A 261 8.51 11.30 3.91
CA LYS A 261 7.78 10.08 3.51
C LYS A 261 6.50 10.47 2.83
N TYR A 262 6.14 9.72 1.79
CA TYR A 262 4.85 9.81 1.12
C TYR A 262 4.15 8.46 1.19
N VAL A 263 2.88 8.49 1.58
CA VAL A 263 2.04 7.30 1.68
C VAL A 263 0.69 7.59 1.06
N GLY A 264 0.22 6.66 0.23
CA GLY A 264 -1.14 6.68 -0.28
C GLY A 264 -2.08 5.96 0.67
N ASN A 265 -3.30 6.46 0.80
CA ASN A 265 -4.39 5.78 1.48
C ASN A 265 -5.64 5.83 0.60
N VAL A 266 -6.06 4.68 0.08
CA VAL A 266 -7.25 4.56 -0.77
C VAL A 266 -8.48 4.73 0.11
N GLY A 267 -9.41 5.61 -0.28
CA GLY A 267 -10.69 5.83 0.38
C GLY A 267 -11.68 4.69 0.21
N GLN A 268 -12.82 4.82 0.90
CA GLN A 268 -13.94 3.90 0.81
C GLN A 268 -14.93 4.35 -0.28
N ASP A 269 -15.56 5.50 -0.08
CA ASP A 269 -16.68 5.94 -0.93
C ASP A 269 -16.47 7.33 -1.54
N LEU A 270 -15.55 8.14 -1.01
CA LEU A 270 -15.46 9.57 -1.29
C LEU A 270 -14.09 10.06 -1.77
N VAL A 271 -13.01 9.65 -1.10
CA VAL A 271 -11.72 10.37 -1.16
C VAL A 271 -10.52 9.45 -1.10
N GLU A 272 -9.65 9.53 -2.08
CA GLU A 272 -8.29 9.03 -2.00
C GLU A 272 -7.34 10.13 -1.54
N SER A 273 -6.35 9.74 -0.76
CA SER A 273 -5.46 10.69 -0.09
C SER A 273 -4.01 10.28 -0.17
N ILE A 274 -3.15 11.27 -0.35
CA ILE A 274 -1.72 11.11 -0.20
C ILE A 274 -1.32 11.93 1.02
N PHE A 275 -0.62 11.31 1.96
CA PHE A 275 -0.08 11.96 3.14
C PHE A 275 1.41 12.15 2.99
N SER A 276 1.94 13.19 3.64
CA SER A 276 3.38 13.39 3.76
C SER A 276 3.77 13.76 5.18
N PHE A 277 4.90 13.25 5.64
CA PHE A 277 5.46 13.59 6.95
C PHE A 277 6.97 13.39 6.96
N ALA A 278 7.66 14.25 7.73
CA ALA A 278 9.10 14.20 7.93
C ALA A 278 9.48 14.08 9.41
N TYR A 279 8.67 14.69 10.29
CA TYR A 279 8.84 14.61 11.73
C TYR A 279 7.79 13.68 12.31
N TYR A 280 8.23 12.74 13.13
CA TYR A 280 7.39 11.75 13.77
C TYR A 280 8.11 11.19 15.00
N LYS A 281 7.33 10.78 16.00
CA LYS A 281 7.79 10.03 17.17
C LYS A 281 7.44 8.56 16.96
N PRO A 282 8.39 7.71 16.55
CA PRO A 282 8.15 6.28 16.41
C PRO A 282 7.94 5.64 17.79
N ILE A 283 7.04 4.66 17.88
CA ILE A 283 6.65 4.02 19.14
C ILE A 283 7.07 2.55 19.10
N PRO A 284 8.02 2.11 19.96
CA PRO A 284 8.36 0.70 20.09
C PRO A 284 7.13 -0.14 20.47
N ALA A 285 6.96 -1.30 19.84
CA ALA A 285 5.80 -2.15 20.12
C ALA A 285 5.77 -2.66 21.58
N THR A 286 6.95 -2.79 22.21
CA THR A 286 7.07 -3.06 23.65
C THR A 286 6.48 -1.99 24.54
N TYR A 287 6.56 -0.72 24.14
CA TYR A 287 5.95 0.38 24.89
C TYR A 287 4.42 0.33 24.82
N LEU A 288 3.86 -0.02 23.65
CA LEU A 288 2.42 -0.23 23.50
C LEU A 288 1.92 -1.37 24.40
N LEU A 289 2.65 -2.49 24.42
CA LEU A 289 2.35 -3.62 25.30
C LEU A 289 2.41 -3.20 26.78
N GLN A 290 3.45 -2.47 27.19
CA GLN A 290 3.59 -2.00 28.57
C GLN A 290 2.43 -1.08 28.97
N ALA A 291 2.07 -0.12 28.13
CA ALA A 291 0.95 0.78 28.37
C ALA A 291 -0.38 0.01 28.50
N SER A 292 -0.61 -0.99 27.64
CA SER A 292 -1.78 -1.87 27.69
C SER A 292 -1.86 -2.67 28.99
N LEU A 293 -0.75 -3.29 29.41
CA LEU A 293 -0.67 -4.05 30.67
C LEU A 293 -0.90 -3.17 31.90
N MET A 294 -0.42 -1.92 31.87
CA MET A 294 -0.64 -0.93 32.93
C MET A 294 -2.02 -0.27 32.88
N ARG A 295 -2.83 -0.55 31.85
CA ARG A 295 -4.12 0.10 31.58
C ARG A 295 -4.02 1.64 31.53
N THR A 296 -2.92 2.12 30.97
CA THR A 296 -2.62 3.55 30.78
C THR A 296 -2.64 3.89 29.30
N ALA A 297 -3.04 5.12 28.96
CA ALA A 297 -2.92 5.60 27.59
C ALA A 297 -1.44 5.87 27.25
N PRO A 298 -0.91 5.35 26.12
CA PRO A 298 0.44 5.67 25.70
C PRO A 298 0.57 7.16 25.36
N ASP A 299 1.74 7.75 25.62
CA ASP A 299 2.04 9.12 25.17
C ASP A 299 2.33 9.13 23.65
N LEU A 300 1.31 9.51 22.89
CA LEU A 300 1.31 9.56 21.44
C LEU A 300 1.59 10.97 20.87
N GLU A 301 2.11 11.90 21.67
CA GLU A 301 2.49 13.22 21.14
C GLU A 301 3.55 13.08 20.03
N GLY A 302 3.26 13.63 18.85
CA GLY A 302 4.13 13.52 17.66
C GLY A 302 4.07 12.18 16.93
N PHE A 303 3.27 11.21 17.37
CA PHE A 303 3.02 9.97 16.62
C PHE A 303 2.07 10.23 15.44
N ILE A 304 2.34 9.60 14.29
CA ILE A 304 1.56 9.84 13.08
C ILE A 304 0.25 9.03 13.12
N ASN A 305 -0.86 9.71 12.91
CA ASN A 305 -2.16 9.08 12.69
C ASN A 305 -2.75 9.61 11.37
N LEU A 306 -3.07 8.73 10.42
CA LEU A 306 -3.67 9.12 9.15
C LEU A 306 -5.21 9.25 9.25
N GLY A 307 -5.80 8.88 10.39
CA GLY A 307 -7.18 9.17 10.75
C GLY A 307 -8.23 8.17 10.26
N TRP A 308 -7.84 7.10 9.56
CA TRP A 308 -8.81 6.13 9.03
C TRP A 308 -9.73 5.55 10.13
N ARG A 309 -10.93 5.19 9.70
CA ARG A 309 -12.18 4.91 10.44
C ARG A 309 -13.01 6.15 10.75
N GLY A 310 -12.41 7.18 11.37
CA GLY A 310 -13.10 8.45 11.61
C GLY A 310 -13.07 9.38 10.38
N TRP A 311 -12.01 9.28 9.58
CA TRP A 311 -11.75 10.16 8.43
C TRP A 311 -11.35 9.38 7.18
N GLU A 312 -11.84 9.86 6.04
CA GLU A 312 -11.45 9.48 4.70
C GLU A 312 -10.79 10.70 4.05
N GLY A 313 -9.47 10.81 4.25
CA GLY A 313 -8.71 11.98 3.80
C GLY A 313 -9.00 13.24 4.60
N ASP A 314 -9.57 14.25 3.94
CA ASP A 314 -9.99 15.51 4.54
C ASP A 314 -11.47 15.54 4.90
N LEU A 315 -12.23 14.48 4.59
CA LEU A 315 -13.65 14.34 4.92
C LEU A 315 -13.86 13.30 6.03
N PRO A 316 -14.88 13.46 6.89
CA PRO A 316 -15.23 12.42 7.85
C PRO A 316 -15.75 11.18 7.10
N THR A 317 -15.45 9.99 7.63
CA THR A 317 -15.96 8.74 7.07
C THR A 317 -17.49 8.78 7.08
N SER A 318 -18.09 8.68 5.90
CA SER A 318 -19.50 8.95 5.69
C SER A 318 -20.20 7.76 5.09
N ILE A 319 -21.47 7.60 5.45
CA ILE A 319 -22.40 6.66 4.83
C ILE A 319 -23.19 7.43 3.80
N ILE A 320 -23.14 6.96 2.55
CA ILE A 320 -23.97 7.48 1.47
C ILE A 320 -25.23 6.63 1.38
N ARG A 321 -26.39 7.30 1.37
CA ARG A 321 -27.71 6.71 1.15
C ARG A 321 -28.35 7.42 -0.04
N GLU A 322 -28.67 6.66 -1.07
CA GLU A 322 -29.33 7.19 -2.26
C GLU A 322 -30.77 7.59 -1.93
N CYS A 323 -31.21 8.77 -2.41
CA CYS A 323 -32.58 9.21 -2.23
C CYS A 323 -33.47 8.66 -3.34
N SER A 324 -34.38 7.74 -3.00
CA SER A 324 -35.31 7.13 -3.96
C SER A 324 -36.24 8.14 -4.63
N GLU A 325 -36.57 9.23 -3.96
CA GLU A 325 -37.48 10.27 -4.47
C GLU A 325 -36.80 11.24 -5.45
N ASN A 326 -35.49 11.43 -5.31
CA ASN A 326 -34.71 12.27 -6.21
C ASN A 326 -33.31 11.67 -6.40
N PRO A 327 -33.10 10.93 -7.50
CA PRO A 327 -31.80 10.32 -7.82
C PRO A 327 -30.66 11.32 -8.00
N ALA A 328 -30.94 12.62 -8.06
CA ALA A 328 -29.91 13.67 -8.09
C ALA A 328 -29.42 14.09 -6.69
N LEU A 329 -29.97 13.53 -5.61
CA LEU A 329 -29.61 13.84 -4.23
C LEU A 329 -29.20 12.57 -3.49
N ASP A 330 -28.12 12.68 -2.70
CA ASP A 330 -27.68 11.65 -1.77
C ASP A 330 -27.71 12.19 -0.34
N GLU A 331 -28.18 11.39 0.60
CA GLU A 331 -28.03 11.66 2.03
C GLU A 331 -26.66 11.17 2.50
N MET A 332 -25.93 12.03 3.19
CA MET A 332 -24.61 11.72 3.75
C MET A 332 -24.65 11.84 5.27
N THR A 333 -24.36 10.75 5.98
CA THR A 333 -24.27 10.73 7.45
C THR A 333 -22.86 10.38 7.88
N ILE A 334 -22.31 11.09 8.87
CA ILE A 334 -21.01 10.74 9.46
C ILE A 334 -21.14 9.42 10.20
N ALA A 335 -20.49 8.36 9.70
CA ALA A 335 -20.60 7.00 10.21
C ALA A 335 -20.16 6.90 11.68
N TYR A 336 -19.02 7.52 11.97
CA TYR A 336 -18.34 7.44 13.25
C TYR A 336 -18.11 8.83 13.85
N TYR A 337 -19.20 9.57 14.12
CA TYR A 337 -19.14 10.98 14.53
C TYR A 337 -18.20 11.25 15.71
N ASN A 338 -18.33 10.49 16.79
CA ASN A 338 -17.51 10.68 17.99
C ASN A 338 -16.02 10.40 17.72
N GLU A 339 -15.72 9.37 16.92
CA GLU A 339 -14.34 9.04 16.55
C GLU A 339 -13.75 10.07 15.60
N ALA A 340 -14.55 10.60 14.67
CA ALA A 340 -14.15 11.70 13.80
C ALA A 340 -13.76 12.94 14.63
N ILE A 341 -14.53 13.27 15.67
CA ILE A 341 -14.17 14.34 16.61
C ILE A 341 -12.87 14.01 17.35
N GLU A 342 -12.77 12.83 17.97
CA GLU A 342 -11.59 12.47 18.76
C GLU A 342 -10.31 12.45 17.92
N THR A 343 -10.39 11.92 16.70
CA THR A 343 -9.25 11.81 15.79
C THR A 343 -8.93 13.12 15.07
N SER A 344 -9.86 14.09 15.00
CA SER A 344 -9.67 15.36 14.26
C SER A 344 -8.42 16.14 14.69
N VAL A 345 -8.11 16.13 15.99
CA VAL A 345 -6.96 16.84 16.57
C VAL A 345 -5.69 16.00 16.62
N ARG A 346 -5.80 14.68 16.40
CA ARG A 346 -4.69 13.72 16.48
C ARG A 346 -4.16 13.30 15.12
N ARG A 347 -5.01 13.35 14.08
CA ARG A 347 -4.62 12.99 12.73
C ARG A 347 -3.80 14.10 12.08
N ILE A 348 -2.94 13.72 11.14
CA ILE A 348 -2.35 14.69 10.22
C ILE A 348 -3.32 14.96 9.05
N PRO A 349 -3.34 16.18 8.50
CA PRO A 349 -4.02 16.43 7.24
C PRO A 349 -3.26 15.77 6.08
N PRO A 350 -3.96 15.35 5.01
CA PRO A 350 -3.31 14.86 3.80
C PRO A 350 -2.52 15.96 3.10
N LEU A 351 -1.52 15.55 2.32
CA LEU A 351 -0.81 16.42 1.38
C LEU A 351 -1.74 16.82 0.22
N THR A 352 -2.47 15.86 -0.34
CA THR A 352 -3.46 16.08 -1.39
C THR A 352 -4.59 15.06 -1.28
N CYS A 353 -5.77 15.46 -1.74
CA CYS A 353 -6.94 14.60 -1.90
C CYS A 353 -7.46 14.72 -3.33
N TYR A 354 -8.03 13.63 -3.82
CA TYR A 354 -8.88 13.62 -5.01
C TYR A 354 -10.11 12.78 -4.71
N TYR A 355 -11.19 12.99 -5.46
CA TYR A 355 -12.52 12.57 -5.06
C TYR A 355 -13.14 11.65 -6.11
N HIS A 356 -13.94 10.68 -5.67
CA HIS A 356 -14.74 9.82 -6.55
C HIS A 356 -15.81 10.61 -7.32
N ARG A 357 -16.19 11.80 -6.83
CA ARG A 357 -17.04 12.75 -7.54
C ARG A 357 -16.44 14.14 -7.42
N ASP A 358 -15.79 14.61 -8.49
CA ASP A 358 -15.08 15.88 -8.50
C ASP A 358 -15.66 16.81 -9.58
N PRO A 359 -16.48 17.80 -9.21
CA PRO A 359 -17.10 18.71 -10.18
C PRO A 359 -16.11 19.77 -10.71
N ARG A 360 -14.89 19.83 -10.19
CA ARG A 360 -13.93 20.87 -10.57
C ARG A 360 -13.40 20.60 -12.00
N PRO A 361 -13.21 21.65 -12.81
CA PRO A 361 -12.63 21.48 -14.14
C PRO A 361 -11.19 20.96 -14.05
N ASP A 362 -10.76 20.23 -15.09
CA ASP A 362 -9.41 19.65 -15.21
C ASP A 362 -9.04 18.61 -14.13
N LYS A 363 -10.03 18.08 -13.39
CA LYS A 363 -9.85 16.97 -12.44
C LYS A 363 -10.38 15.65 -13.02
N PHE A 364 -9.95 14.56 -12.42
CA PHE A 364 -10.47 13.23 -12.69
C PHE A 364 -11.18 12.72 -11.44
N GLU A 365 -12.20 11.90 -11.66
CA GLU A 365 -12.88 11.17 -10.60
C GLU A 365 -12.05 9.91 -10.27
N GLY A 366 -11.69 9.79 -9.00
CA GLY A 366 -10.86 8.70 -8.48
C GLY A 366 -11.57 7.34 -8.48
N THR A 367 -10.81 6.27 -8.28
CA THR A 367 -11.39 4.96 -7.95
C THR A 367 -10.53 4.23 -6.94
N ALA A 368 -9.22 4.17 -7.19
CA ALA A 368 -8.28 3.57 -6.26
C ALA A 368 -6.86 4.02 -6.57
N LEU A 369 -6.23 4.70 -5.62
CA LEU A 369 -4.80 4.98 -5.65
C LEU A 369 -4.01 3.67 -5.71
N THR A 370 -3.05 3.55 -6.65
CA THR A 370 -2.25 2.33 -6.84
C THR A 370 -0.74 2.53 -6.71
N GLY A 371 -0.28 3.77 -6.60
CA GLY A 371 1.15 4.05 -6.46
C GLY A 371 1.45 5.51 -6.18
N VAL A 372 2.51 5.77 -5.41
CA VAL A 372 2.99 7.11 -5.06
C VAL A 372 4.52 7.11 -5.07
N GLN A 373 5.12 7.90 -5.96
CA GLN A 373 6.58 8.04 -6.07
C GLN A 373 6.97 9.51 -6.26
N PRO A 374 7.93 10.04 -5.50
CA PRO A 374 8.54 11.32 -5.83
C PRO A 374 9.41 11.18 -7.10
N TYR A 375 9.48 12.24 -7.89
CA TYR A 375 10.34 12.31 -9.07
C TYR A 375 11.44 13.37 -8.86
N LEU A 376 12.69 12.92 -8.87
CA LEU A 376 13.89 13.76 -8.71
C LEU A 376 14.67 13.91 -10.03
N GLY A 377 14.14 13.39 -11.14
CA GLY A 377 14.75 13.49 -12.45
C GLY A 377 14.64 14.90 -13.05
N ASN A 378 15.49 15.16 -14.04
CA ASN A 378 15.42 16.39 -14.84
C ASN A 378 14.94 16.13 -16.27
N GLU A 379 14.71 14.87 -16.65
CA GLU A 379 14.31 14.51 -18.01
C GLU A 379 12.88 14.96 -18.33
N ILE A 380 11.99 14.99 -17.33
CA ILE A 380 10.62 15.53 -17.42
C ILE A 380 10.55 16.80 -16.55
N PRO A 381 10.93 18.00 -17.06
CA PRO A 381 11.13 19.19 -16.24
C PRO A 381 9.90 19.62 -15.46
N ASP A 382 8.71 19.37 -16.01
CA ASP A 382 7.43 19.76 -15.39
C ASP A 382 7.03 18.92 -14.18
N LEU A 383 7.69 17.77 -13.97
CA LEU A 383 7.48 16.89 -12.81
C LEU A 383 8.62 16.97 -11.79
N LYS A 384 9.62 17.82 -12.02
CA LYS A 384 10.78 17.92 -11.14
C LYS A 384 10.35 18.23 -9.70
N GLU A 385 10.78 17.39 -8.77
CA GLU A 385 10.46 17.45 -7.33
C GLU A 385 8.96 17.28 -7.01
N SER A 386 8.16 16.87 -7.99
CA SER A 386 6.76 16.51 -7.81
C SER A 386 6.59 15.10 -7.23
N ILE A 387 5.43 14.87 -6.64
CA ILE A 387 4.97 13.56 -6.20
C ILE A 387 4.04 13.06 -7.30
N VAL A 388 4.47 12.03 -8.02
CA VAL A 388 3.70 11.37 -9.07
C VAL A 388 2.91 10.22 -8.44
N PHE A 389 1.67 10.07 -8.84
CA PHE A 389 0.80 9.02 -8.37
C PHE A 389 -0.09 8.47 -9.48
N THR A 390 -0.61 7.26 -9.26
CA THR A 390 -1.46 6.55 -10.20
C THR A 390 -2.80 6.21 -9.58
N ASP A 391 -3.86 6.31 -10.37
CA ASP A 391 -5.17 5.76 -10.04
C ASP A 391 -5.51 4.61 -11.00
N PHE A 392 -6.12 3.55 -10.44
CA PHE A 392 -6.46 2.32 -11.13
C PHE A 392 -7.25 2.54 -12.41
N VAL A 393 -8.29 3.38 -12.36
CA VAL A 393 -9.17 3.68 -13.49
C VAL A 393 -9.88 5.01 -13.26
N ARG A 394 -10.05 5.81 -14.31
CA ARG A 394 -10.87 7.02 -14.25
C ARG A 394 -12.34 6.63 -14.10
N GLN A 395 -12.96 7.04 -12.98
CA GLN A 395 -14.39 6.87 -12.80
C GLN A 395 -15.17 7.67 -13.87
N GLY A 396 -16.27 7.08 -14.36
CA GLY A 396 -17.05 7.63 -15.46
C GLY A 396 -16.43 7.48 -16.86
N SER A 397 -15.28 6.81 -17.03
CA SER A 397 -14.72 6.55 -18.36
C SER A 397 -15.63 5.62 -19.19
N GLN A 398 -15.97 6.01 -20.42
CA GLN A 398 -16.51 5.09 -21.41
C GLN A 398 -15.46 4.03 -21.75
N LEU A 399 -15.90 2.80 -22.05
CA LEU A 399 -15.00 1.75 -22.51
C LEU A 399 -14.19 2.21 -23.73
N PRO A 400 -12.87 1.95 -23.79
CA PRO A 400 -12.09 1.13 -22.85
C PRO A 400 -11.67 1.86 -21.57
N ALA A 401 -11.61 1.11 -20.46
CA ALA A 401 -11.19 1.63 -19.16
C ALA A 401 -9.71 2.07 -19.17
N ARG A 402 -9.40 3.22 -18.55
CA ARG A 402 -8.06 3.80 -18.50
C ARG A 402 -7.71 4.27 -17.09
N GLY A 403 -6.54 3.86 -16.60
CA GLY A 403 -5.90 4.45 -15.42
C GLY A 403 -5.48 5.89 -15.65
N VAL A 404 -5.14 6.57 -14.56
CA VAL A 404 -4.72 7.97 -14.58
C VAL A 404 -3.33 8.11 -13.96
N LEU A 405 -2.48 8.90 -14.59
CA LEU A 405 -1.27 9.44 -13.98
C LEU A 405 -1.54 10.88 -13.56
N ALA A 406 -1.13 11.23 -12.36
CA ALA A 406 -1.29 12.56 -11.81
C ALA A 406 -0.07 12.94 -10.97
N TYR A 407 0.02 14.23 -10.64
CA TYR A 407 1.09 14.75 -9.79
C TYR A 407 0.57 15.81 -8.83
N THR A 408 1.23 15.93 -7.70
CA THR A 408 1.09 17.04 -6.77
C THR A 408 2.47 17.53 -6.33
N ASN A 409 2.53 18.63 -5.59
CA ASN A 409 3.77 19.20 -5.09
C ASN A 409 3.65 19.46 -3.60
N VAL A 410 4.75 19.34 -2.86
CA VAL A 410 4.77 19.75 -1.45
C VAL A 410 4.62 21.27 -1.38
N ARG A 411 3.65 21.73 -0.60
CA ARG A 411 3.53 23.13 -0.23
C ARG A 411 4.17 23.40 1.12
N THR A 412 4.79 24.56 1.27
CA THR A 412 5.41 25.00 2.53
C THR A 412 4.45 25.77 3.43
N ASP A 413 3.21 26.03 2.97
CA ASP A 413 2.20 26.82 3.69
C ASP A 413 1.23 25.95 4.51
N CYS A 414 1.52 24.66 4.67
CA CYS A 414 0.70 23.68 5.39
C CYS A 414 -0.76 23.58 4.90
N LYS A 415 -1.04 24.01 3.66
CA LYS A 415 -2.34 23.83 3.02
C LYS A 415 -2.35 22.56 2.18
N LEU A 416 -3.56 22.03 1.97
CA LEU A 416 -3.80 20.95 1.03
C LEU A 416 -3.30 21.37 -0.36
N SER A 417 -2.50 20.51 -0.95
CA SER A 417 -1.97 20.69 -2.30
C SER A 417 -3.00 20.23 -3.30
N ASP A 418 -3.14 21.01 -4.37
CA ASP A 418 -3.95 20.58 -5.51
C ASP A 418 -3.11 19.64 -6.40
N PHE A 419 -3.76 18.91 -7.29
CA PHE A 419 -3.09 17.95 -8.19
C PHE A 419 -3.36 18.26 -9.67
N GLY A 420 -2.40 17.91 -10.53
CA GLY A 420 -2.54 17.99 -11.99
C GLY A 420 -2.55 16.59 -12.62
N ILE A 421 -3.22 16.46 -13.77
CA ILE A 421 -3.21 15.24 -14.58
C ILE A 421 -1.99 15.23 -15.49
N ILE A 422 -1.36 14.06 -15.64
CA ILE A 422 -0.31 13.79 -16.62
C ILE A 422 -0.95 13.04 -17.80
N GLU A 423 -0.91 13.64 -18.98
CA GLU A 423 -1.38 13.04 -20.21
C GLU A 423 -0.30 12.11 -20.79
N THR A 424 -0.70 10.90 -21.21
CA THR A 424 0.19 9.92 -21.84
C THR A 424 -0.07 9.85 -23.34
N ASP A 425 0.98 9.78 -24.16
CA ASP A 425 0.84 9.69 -25.62
C ASP A 425 0.65 8.26 -26.17
N TYR A 426 0.69 7.26 -25.30
CA TYR A 426 0.66 5.86 -25.71
C TYR A 426 -0.74 5.41 -26.12
N ASP A 427 -0.87 4.93 -27.35
CA ASP A 427 -2.11 4.37 -27.85
C ASP A 427 -2.27 2.90 -27.42
N PHE A 428 -3.19 2.68 -26.49
CA PHE A 428 -3.59 1.36 -26.03
C PHE A 428 -4.69 0.73 -26.91
N GLY A 429 -5.10 1.40 -28.00
CA GLY A 429 -6.16 0.95 -28.90
C GLY A 429 -7.50 0.75 -28.18
N ASN A 430 -8.20 -0.33 -28.53
CA ASN A 430 -9.50 -0.68 -27.94
C ASN A 430 -9.40 -1.52 -26.66
N GLN A 431 -8.19 -1.82 -26.17
CA GLN A 431 -8.00 -2.62 -24.96
C GLN A 431 -8.10 -1.74 -23.72
N SER A 432 -8.60 -2.23 -22.59
CA SER A 432 -8.50 -1.52 -21.30
C SER A 432 -7.05 -1.44 -20.83
N ALA A 433 -6.72 -0.44 -20.01
CA ALA A 433 -5.40 -0.25 -19.42
C ALA A 433 -5.53 0.29 -18.00
N PHE A 434 -5.56 -0.61 -17.01
CA PHE A 434 -5.60 -0.28 -15.60
C PHE A 434 -4.19 0.01 -15.09
N TYR A 435 -4.00 1.11 -14.35
CA TYR A 435 -2.69 1.46 -13.80
C TYR A 435 -2.55 0.86 -12.41
N VAL A 436 -1.72 -0.18 -12.28
CA VAL A 436 -1.74 -1.08 -11.12
C VAL A 436 -0.57 -0.89 -10.15
N SER A 437 0.51 -0.24 -10.58
CA SER A 437 1.65 0.05 -9.71
C SER A 437 2.53 1.16 -10.27
N LEU A 438 3.27 1.83 -9.37
CA LEU A 438 4.26 2.85 -9.71
C LEU A 438 5.58 2.59 -8.98
N GLY A 439 6.64 2.35 -9.73
CA GLY A 439 8.01 2.15 -9.24
C GLY A 439 8.93 3.29 -9.65
N ALA A 440 10.10 3.34 -9.02
CA ALA A 440 11.17 4.27 -9.37
C ALA A 440 12.53 3.57 -9.34
N ASN A 441 13.52 4.14 -10.03
CA ASN A 441 14.91 3.75 -9.85
C ASN A 441 15.45 4.24 -8.50
N MET A 442 16.61 3.74 -8.05
CA MET A 442 17.19 4.02 -6.73
C MET A 442 17.36 5.52 -6.45
N ASN A 443 17.72 6.30 -7.47
CA ASN A 443 17.88 7.76 -7.37
C ASN A 443 16.61 8.55 -7.73
N GLN A 444 15.51 7.86 -8.03
CA GLN A 444 14.19 8.45 -8.32
C GLN A 444 14.19 9.41 -9.52
N THR A 445 15.12 9.20 -10.44
CA THR A 445 15.25 9.96 -11.69
C THR A 445 14.45 9.36 -12.85
N ARG A 446 13.97 8.12 -12.68
CA ARG A 446 13.14 7.37 -13.63
C ARG A 446 11.97 6.75 -12.90
N LEU A 447 10.82 6.74 -13.57
CA LEU A 447 9.59 6.12 -13.08
C LEU A 447 9.16 4.97 -13.99
N TYR A 448 8.55 3.98 -13.37
CA TYR A 448 8.07 2.78 -14.04
C TYR A 448 6.60 2.55 -13.72
N LEU A 449 5.77 2.42 -14.75
CA LEU A 449 4.34 2.22 -14.63
C LEU A 449 3.99 0.76 -14.92
N GLY A 450 3.34 0.10 -13.97
CA GLY A 450 2.67 -1.18 -14.20
C GLY A 450 1.27 -0.95 -14.76
N VAL A 451 0.97 -1.58 -15.90
CA VAL A 451 -0.35 -1.52 -16.54
C VAL A 451 -0.88 -2.94 -16.73
N TYR A 452 -2.19 -3.12 -16.51
CA TYR A 452 -2.89 -4.39 -16.71
C TYR A 452 -4.08 -4.23 -17.66
N GLY A 453 -4.31 -5.23 -18.52
CA GLY A 453 -5.41 -5.20 -19.50
C GLY A 453 -6.79 -5.55 -18.94
N SER A 454 -6.88 -5.95 -17.67
CA SER A 454 -8.13 -6.39 -17.02
C SER A 454 -8.24 -5.89 -15.59
N ALA A 455 -9.45 -5.86 -15.05
CA ALA A 455 -9.68 -5.70 -13.61
C ALA A 455 -9.54 -7.03 -12.84
N ASN A 456 -9.51 -8.16 -13.56
CA ASN A 456 -9.45 -9.49 -12.97
C ASN A 456 -8.01 -9.98 -12.89
N VAL A 457 -7.57 -10.36 -11.70
CA VAL A 457 -6.23 -10.90 -11.45
C VAL A 457 -6.03 -12.28 -12.10
N THR A 458 -7.13 -12.98 -12.40
CA THR A 458 -7.15 -14.30 -13.05
C THR A 458 -7.02 -14.24 -14.57
N ASP A 459 -7.11 -13.05 -15.17
CA ASP A 459 -6.85 -12.89 -16.60
C ASP A 459 -5.34 -12.82 -16.81
N TYR A 460 -4.69 -13.99 -16.93
CA TYR A 460 -3.25 -14.09 -16.95
C TYR A 460 -2.58 -13.36 -18.13
N ASN A 461 -1.34 -12.94 -17.91
CA ASN A 461 -0.47 -12.36 -18.93
C ASN A 461 -1.00 -11.09 -19.62
N GLN A 462 -1.84 -10.30 -18.94
CA GLN A 462 -2.35 -9.02 -19.45
C GLN A 462 -1.47 -7.81 -19.05
N GLY A 463 -0.33 -8.05 -18.41
CA GLY A 463 0.53 -7.04 -17.83
C GLY A 463 1.60 -6.51 -18.78
N THR A 464 1.83 -5.22 -18.68
CA THR A 464 2.93 -4.50 -19.33
C THR A 464 3.56 -3.55 -18.32
N VAL A 465 4.89 -3.47 -18.30
CA VAL A 465 5.62 -2.44 -17.55
C VAL A 465 6.22 -1.44 -18.53
N PHE A 466 6.01 -0.17 -18.26
CA PHE A 466 6.49 0.96 -19.04
C PHE A 466 7.52 1.78 -18.25
N GLU A 467 8.49 2.36 -18.95
CA GLU A 467 9.22 3.54 -18.47
C GLU A 467 8.39 4.78 -18.82
N ILE A 468 8.21 5.68 -17.85
CA ILE A 468 7.64 7.01 -18.10
C ILE A 468 8.77 7.91 -18.58
N ALA A 469 8.65 8.42 -19.81
CA ALA A 469 9.68 9.19 -20.48
C ALA A 469 9.18 10.58 -20.93
N PRO A 470 10.09 11.51 -21.27
CA PRO A 470 9.72 12.86 -21.73
C PRO A 470 8.97 12.88 -23.05
#